data_AF-Q8YUE9-F1
#
_entry.id   AF-Q8YUE9-F1
#
_cell.length_a   1.000
_cell.length_b   1.000
_cell.length_c   1.000
_cell.angle_alpha   90.00
_cell.angle_beta   90.00
_cell.angle_gamma   90.00
#
_symmetry.space_group_name_H-M   'P 1'
#
loop_
_entity.id
_entity.type
_entity.pdbx_description
1 polymer ?
#
loop_
_entity_poly.entity_id
_entity_poly.type
_entity_poly.pdbx_seq_one_letter_code
_entity_poly.pdbx_strand_id
1 'polypeptide(L)'
;MMPRSTSYHEKLIQDLQNPLEAAAYIEVILEEGDPKMLSKALQNVIEAHGGVDQLSTPVKELYNKLDQMLSDKGEIEFYSLNSLLDALGLHLAVTVKP
;
A
#
# COMPACT_ATOMS: atom_id res chain seq x y z
N MET A 1 14.45 -9.49 -26.00
CA MET A 1 14.65 -9.60 -24.54
C MET A 1 13.55 -8.79 -23.87
N MET A 2 12.70 -9.40 -23.03
CA MET A 2 11.80 -8.63 -22.19
C MET A 2 12.62 -7.93 -21.09
N PRO A 3 12.37 -6.65 -20.79
CA PRO A 3 13.07 -5.98 -19.70
C PRO A 3 12.69 -6.69 -18.38
N ARG A 4 13.71 -7.13 -17.61
CA ARG A 4 13.52 -7.87 -16.34
C ARG A 4 12.63 -7.14 -15.32
N SER A 5 12.54 -5.82 -15.42
CA SER A 5 11.71 -4.98 -14.56
C SER A 5 10.21 -5.18 -14.79
N THR A 6 9.76 -5.37 -16.03
CA THR A 6 8.34 -5.65 -16.32
C THR A 6 7.92 -6.99 -15.73
N SER A 7 8.76 -8.03 -15.87
CA SER A 7 8.48 -9.34 -15.28
C SER A 7 8.47 -9.34 -13.75
N TYR A 8 9.28 -8.49 -13.11
CA TYR A 8 9.32 -8.40 -11.65
C TYR A 8 8.06 -7.70 -11.11
N HIS A 9 7.65 -6.58 -11.72
CA HIS A 9 6.44 -5.87 -11.32
C HIS A 9 5.19 -6.72 -11.53
N GLU A 10 5.06 -7.38 -12.69
CA GLU A 10 3.94 -8.29 -12.96
C GLU A 10 3.85 -9.42 -11.92
N LYS A 11 4.99 -9.99 -11.54
CA LYS A 11 5.04 -11.03 -10.51
C LYS A 11 4.64 -10.49 -9.14
N LEU A 12 5.15 -9.32 -8.76
CA LEU A 12 4.76 -8.64 -7.51
C LEU A 12 3.25 -8.40 -7.47
N ILE A 13 2.68 -7.82 -8.52
CA ILE A 13 1.23 -7.57 -8.60
C ILE A 13 0.42 -8.86 -8.53
N GLN A 14 0.91 -9.96 -9.11
CA GLN A 14 0.27 -11.27 -8.99
C GLN A 14 0.30 -11.79 -7.54
N ASP A 15 1.44 -11.65 -6.84
CA ASP A 15 1.59 -12.14 -5.47
C ASP A 15 0.73 -11.32 -4.48
N LEU A 16 0.68 -10.00 -4.66
CA LEU A 16 -0.09 -9.06 -3.82
C LEU A 16 -1.62 -9.21 -3.95
N GLN A 17 -2.12 -10.01 -4.91
CA GLN A 17 -3.54 -10.41 -4.92
C GLN A 17 -3.90 -11.28 -3.71
N ASN A 18 -2.92 -11.97 -3.11
CA ASN A 18 -3.11 -12.67 -1.85
C ASN A 18 -3.06 -11.65 -0.69
N PRO A 19 -4.14 -11.51 0.12
CA PRO A 19 -4.17 -10.56 1.23
C PRO A 19 -3.05 -10.78 2.27
N LEU A 20 -2.58 -12.02 2.44
CA LEU A 20 -1.48 -12.33 3.35
C LEU A 20 -0.14 -11.77 2.84
N GLU A 21 0.11 -11.88 1.53
CA GLU A 21 1.31 -11.31 0.91
C GLU A 21 1.25 -9.78 0.92
N ALA A 22 0.06 -9.20 0.66
CA ALA A 22 -0.14 -7.75 0.75
C ALA A 22 0.11 -7.20 2.15
N ALA A 23 -0.39 -7.88 3.19
CA ALA A 23 -0.14 -7.53 4.58
C ALA A 23 1.35 -7.58 4.92
N ALA A 24 2.00 -8.71 4.63
CA ALA A 24 3.43 -8.91 4.90
C ALA A 24 4.29 -7.87 4.15
N TYR A 25 3.93 -7.55 2.91
CA TYR A 25 4.62 -6.54 2.11
C TYR A 25 4.53 -5.15 2.73
N ILE A 26 3.34 -4.72 3.18
CA ILE A 26 3.17 -3.42 3.86
C ILE A 26 3.89 -3.41 5.22
N GLU A 27 3.83 -4.51 5.98
CA GLU A 27 4.49 -4.64 7.28
C GLU A 27 6.00 -4.42 7.18
N VAL A 28 6.68 -5.09 6.24
CA VAL A 28 8.12 -4.90 6.02
C VAL A 28 8.47 -3.44 5.75
N ILE A 29 7.65 -2.74 4.97
CA ILE A 29 7.88 -1.34 4.62
C ILE A 29 7.64 -0.40 5.83
N LEU A 30 6.66 -0.72 6.67
CA LEU A 30 6.43 0.00 7.93
C LEU A 30 7.57 -0.21 8.92
N GLU A 31 8.19 -1.39 8.97
CA GLU A 31 9.36 -1.67 9.80
C GLU A 31 10.62 -0.90 9.35
N GLU A 32 10.82 -0.77 8.03
CA GLU A 32 11.92 0.02 7.47
C GLU A 32 11.77 1.53 7.74
N GLY A 33 10.54 2.01 7.92
CA GLY A 33 10.24 3.37 8.35
C GLY A 33 10.50 4.44 7.28
N ASP A 34 10.48 4.10 5.99
CA ASP A 34 10.58 5.04 4.88
C ASP A 34 9.18 5.42 4.34
N PRO A 35 8.70 6.66 4.58
CA PRO A 35 7.40 7.12 4.12
C PRO A 35 7.22 7.05 2.59
N LYS A 36 8.29 7.22 1.81
CA LYS A 36 8.22 7.15 0.34
C LYS A 36 8.02 5.74 -0.14
N MET A 37 8.63 4.76 0.53
CA MET A 37 8.41 3.35 0.22
C MET A 37 6.98 2.93 0.56
N LEU A 38 6.39 3.48 1.63
CA LEU A 38 5.00 3.17 1.99
C LEU A 38 4.00 3.62 0.92
N SER A 39 4.15 4.83 0.36
CA SER A 39 3.30 5.29 -0.76
C SER A 39 3.37 4.30 -1.92
N LYS A 40 4.59 3.88 -2.30
CA LYS A 40 4.78 2.90 -3.38
C LYS A 40 4.17 1.54 -3.06
N ALA A 41 4.28 1.09 -1.81
CA ALA A 41 3.73 -0.18 -1.38
C ALA A 41 2.18 -0.18 -1.45
N LEU A 42 1.56 0.88 -0.94
CA LEU A 42 0.11 1.08 -1.02
C LEU A 42 -0.37 1.12 -2.47
N GLN A 43 0.36 1.81 -3.36
CA GLN A 43 0.05 1.84 -4.79
C GLN A 43 0.07 0.43 -5.42
N ASN A 44 1.11 -0.38 -5.13
CA ASN A 44 1.23 -1.72 -5.67
C ASN A 44 0.09 -2.64 -5.18
N VAL A 45 -0.31 -2.53 -3.90
CA VAL A 45 -1.44 -3.31 -3.35
C VAL A 45 -2.76 -2.88 -3.99
N ILE A 46 -3.00 -1.57 -4.14
CA ILE A 46 -4.18 -1.05 -4.84
C ILE A 46 -4.23 -1.58 -6.28
N GLU A 47 -3.10 -1.53 -7.00
CA GLU A 47 -2.98 -2.06 -8.37
C GLU A 47 -3.33 -3.56 -8.43
N ALA A 48 -2.76 -4.35 -7.53
CA ALA A 48 -3.04 -5.79 -7.44
C ALA A 48 -4.51 -6.12 -7.14
N HIS A 49 -5.22 -5.22 -6.46
CA HIS A 49 -6.63 -5.40 -6.07
C HIS A 49 -7.61 -4.81 -7.10
N GLY A 50 -7.15 -4.59 -8.33
CA GLY A 50 -7.97 -4.09 -9.45
C GLY A 50 -7.88 -2.58 -9.67
N GLY A 51 -6.94 -1.92 -9.01
CA GLY A 51 -6.62 -0.51 -9.19
C GLY A 51 -7.52 0.43 -8.39
N VAL A 52 -7.20 1.73 -8.50
CA VAL A 52 -7.94 2.78 -7.80
C VAL A 52 -9.42 2.75 -8.13
N ASP A 53 -9.81 2.29 -9.32
CA ASP A 53 -11.20 2.29 -9.78
C ASP A 53 -12.13 1.43 -8.94
N GLN A 54 -11.60 0.40 -8.28
CA GLN A 54 -12.36 -0.46 -7.36
C GLN A 54 -12.61 0.17 -6.00
N LEU A 55 -11.87 1.24 -5.66
CA LEU A 55 -12.07 1.98 -4.42
C LEU A 55 -13.30 2.88 -4.55
N SER A 56 -14.04 3.02 -3.44
CA SER A 56 -15.12 4.00 -3.36
C SER A 56 -14.57 5.43 -3.47
N THR A 57 -15.37 6.39 -3.94
CA THR A 57 -14.97 7.80 -4.07
C THR A 57 -14.35 8.37 -2.79
N PRO A 58 -14.91 8.15 -1.59
CA PRO A 58 -14.30 8.64 -0.35
C PRO A 58 -12.91 8.05 -0.09
N VAL A 59 -12.71 6.76 -0.41
CA VAL A 59 -11.41 6.09 -0.23
C VAL A 59 -10.38 6.61 -1.23
N LYS A 60 -10.78 6.90 -2.47
CA LYS A 60 -9.91 7.55 -3.47
C LYS A 60 -9.41 8.92 -2.99
N GLU A 61 -10.31 9.73 -2.45
CA GLU A 61 -9.96 11.06 -1.90
C GLU A 61 -9.00 10.94 -0.71
N LEU A 62 -9.24 9.98 0.19
CA LEU A 62 -8.35 9.68 1.30
C LEU A 62 -6.97 9.22 0.82
N TYR A 63 -6.91 8.31 -0.15
CA TYR A 63 -5.64 7.85 -0.74
C TYR A 63 -4.85 9.00 -1.36
N ASN A 64 -5.49 9.87 -2.15
CA ASN A 64 -4.82 11.02 -2.77
C ASN A 64 -4.26 11.99 -1.72
N LYS A 65 -5.03 12.24 -0.65
CA LYS A 65 -4.57 13.09 0.47
C LYS A 65 -3.39 12.45 1.19
N LEU A 66 -3.44 11.15 1.43
CA LEU A 66 -2.37 10.40 2.09
C LEU A 66 -1.09 10.39 1.25
N ASP A 67 -1.21 10.14 -0.06
CA ASP A 67 -0.08 10.15 -1.00
C ASP A 67 0.59 11.53 -1.09
N GLN A 68 -0.21 12.60 -1.10
CA GLN A 68 0.29 13.97 -1.05
C GLN A 68 1.01 14.27 0.27
N MET A 69 0.42 13.93 1.42
CA MET A 69 1.04 14.16 2.73
C MET A 69 2.36 13.38 2.91
N LEU A 70 2.39 12.14 2.45
CA LEU A 70 3.58 11.30 2.43
C LEU A 70 4.68 11.92 1.56
N SER A 71 4.33 12.39 0.37
CA SER A 71 5.29 12.97 -0.57
C SER A 71 5.83 14.33 -0.12
N ASP A 72 4.96 15.20 0.41
CA ASP A 72 5.30 16.58 0.76
C ASP A 72 6.01 16.69 2.12
N LYS A 73 5.58 15.88 3.09
CA LYS A 73 6.00 16.02 4.50
C LYS A 73 6.61 14.76 5.09
N GLY A 74 6.46 13.60 4.43
CA GLY A 74 6.80 12.31 5.04
C GLY A 74 5.89 11.97 6.23
N GLU A 75 4.70 12.58 6.30
CA GLU A 75 3.75 12.38 7.39
C GLU A 75 2.59 11.51 6.93
N ILE A 76 2.09 10.68 7.84
CA ILE A 76 0.93 9.82 7.61
C ILE A 76 -0.14 10.22 8.60
N GLU A 77 -1.35 10.47 8.09
CA GLU A 77 -2.52 10.66 8.93
C GLU A 77 -3.13 9.30 9.27
N PHE A 78 -3.24 8.99 10.56
CA PHE A 78 -3.63 7.68 11.07
C PHE A 78 -5.00 7.21 10.59
N TYR A 79 -6.02 8.07 10.65
CA TYR A 79 -7.38 7.68 10.24
C TYR A 79 -7.47 7.40 8.73
N SER A 80 -6.73 8.16 7.91
CA SER A 80 -6.63 7.97 6.47
C SER A 80 -5.95 6.64 6.14
N LEU A 81 -4.83 6.32 6.81
CA LEU A 81 -4.16 5.04 6.63
C LEU A 81 -5.07 3.87 7.04
N ASN A 82 -5.68 3.96 8.21
CA ASN A 82 -6.54 2.89 8.72
C ASN A 82 -7.77 2.66 7.81
N SER A 83 -8.38 3.73 7.31
CA SER A 83 -9.53 3.63 6.39
C SER A 83 -9.15 3.05 5.04
N LEU A 84 -7.96 3.38 4.53
CA LEU A 84 -7.45 2.80 3.28
C LEU A 84 -7.16 1.31 3.44
N LEU A 85 -6.51 0.91 4.54
CA LEU A 85 -6.23 -0.49 4.82
C LEU A 85 -7.53 -1.29 4.94
N ASP A 86 -8.54 -0.77 5.65
CA ASP A 86 -9.86 -1.42 5.79
C ASP A 86 -10.53 -1.62 4.42
N ALA A 87 -10.47 -0.63 3.54
CA ALA A 87 -10.98 -0.73 2.17
C ALA A 87 -10.25 -1.78 1.32
N LEU A 88 -8.99 -2.10 1.66
CA LEU A 88 -8.18 -3.16 1.05
C LEU A 88 -8.33 -4.51 1.77
N GLY A 89 -9.20 -4.61 2.79
CA GLY A 89 -9.37 -5.82 3.61
C GLY A 89 -8.23 -6.08 4.59
N LEU A 90 -7.44 -5.05 4.92
CA LEU A 90 -6.29 -5.08 5.82
C LEU A 90 -6.57 -4.24 7.08
N HIS A 91 -5.78 -4.42 8.13
CA HIS A 91 -5.87 -3.59 9.35
C HIS A 91 -4.50 -3.46 10.01
N LEU A 92 -4.32 -2.39 10.80
CA LEU A 92 -3.13 -2.22 11.63
C LEU A 92 -3.25 -3.09 12.89
N ALA A 93 -2.16 -3.75 13.25
CA ALA A 93 -2.06 -4.54 14.48
C ALA A 93 -0.84 -4.10 15.30
N VAL A 94 -0.92 -4.29 16.61
CA VAL A 94 0.20 -4.07 17.54
C VAL A 94 0.80 -5.43 17.88
N THR A 95 2.09 -5.61 17.59
CA THR A 95 2.85 -6.82 17.85
C THR A 95 4.02 -6.52 18.80
N VAL A 96 4.64 -7.57 19.36
CA VAL A 96 5.89 -7.41 20.11
C VAL A 96 7.03 -7.11 19.14
N LYS A 97 7.86 -6.12 19.46
CA LYS A 97 9.05 -5.80 18.66
C LYS A 97 10.02 -7.00 18.69
N PRO A 98 10.50 -7.48 17.52
CA PRO A 98 11.51 -8.52 17.46
C PRO A 98 12.86 -8.09 18.05
#